data_AF-A0A959JSE6-F1
#
_entry.id   AF-A0A959JSE6-F1
#
_cell.length_a   1.000
_cell.length_b   1.000
_cell.length_c   1.000
_cell.angle_alpha   90.00
_cell.angle_beta   90.00
_cell.angle_gamma   90.00
#
_symmetry.space_group_name_H-M   'P 1'
#
loop_
_entity.id
_entity.type
_entity.pdbx_description
1 polymer ?
#
loop_
_entity_poly.entity_id
_entity_poly.type
_entity_poly.pdbx_seq_one_letter_code
_entity_poly.pdbx_strand_id
1 'polypeptide(L)'
;SELSDSLTYDITAWALPYAYNLVAFASTQKILPEGSKIQKGSSDAKSMMESAPYAWLLEWNEVEDAGFLGALLEKGIKVRYAKTAFALEGKRFEKGTLVITKADNINKSGWSTQIQKLANEGNQKIYPVSTGFADNGKDLGSYLMELVKSPSIALVYDDAVDKHSYGFIWHFLETELGLSFSAIPLSQVKSGKLDKYNTLILPDGYLSVEEGDLDNVGRWVEAGNKLIVVGNAHKIFEGKEGWGLTHHDNGHDADADEDDSELTEYGNTERTSVSMSTPGAIIKTHLDTSHPLANGLGTDYFSLKTNDFHQPYLEKGWNVGYLGEDIEKKGFIGSELLKKLPNTVVFGVKDKNQGAVVYLFDDPLFRGFWYQGKLLFSNALFF
;
A
#
# COMPACT_ATOMS: atom_id res chain seq x y z
N SER A 1 27.34 -11.34 -13.12
CA SER A 1 28.36 -11.25 -12.07
C SER A 1 27.83 -11.98 -10.86
N GLU A 2 28.36 -13.17 -10.59
CA GLU A 2 28.14 -13.83 -9.30
C GLU A 2 28.98 -13.05 -8.27
N LEU A 3 28.30 -12.35 -7.37
CA LEU A 3 28.94 -11.79 -6.19
C LEU A 3 29.12 -12.94 -5.20
N SER A 4 30.37 -13.26 -4.87
CA SER A 4 30.73 -14.31 -3.91
C SER A 4 30.34 -13.97 -2.47
N ASP A 5 29.98 -12.72 -2.19
CA ASP A 5 29.45 -12.30 -0.91
C ASP A 5 28.57 -11.04 -1.08
N SER A 6 27.25 -11.22 -1.12
CA SER A 6 26.28 -10.12 -1.21
C SER A 6 25.86 -9.57 0.16
N LEU A 7 26.46 -10.04 1.25
CA LEU A 7 26.03 -9.74 2.61
C LEU A 7 26.50 -8.37 3.13
N THR A 8 27.38 -7.68 2.40
CA THR A 8 27.83 -6.33 2.79
C THR A 8 26.80 -5.23 2.50
N TYR A 9 25.75 -5.53 1.72
CA TYR A 9 24.75 -4.53 1.33
C TYR A 9 23.44 -4.66 2.11
N ASP A 10 22.97 -3.50 2.55
CA ASP A 10 21.70 -3.25 3.24
C ASP A 10 20.47 -3.57 2.38
N ILE A 11 20.61 -3.57 1.04
CA ILE A 11 19.68 -4.23 0.10
C ILE A 11 20.49 -4.96 -0.98
N THR A 12 20.08 -6.16 -1.34
CA THR A 12 20.83 -7.01 -2.29
C THR A 12 20.30 -6.96 -3.72
N ALA A 13 19.15 -6.32 -3.94
CA ALA A 13 18.60 -6.05 -5.26
C ALA A 13 17.89 -4.70 -5.33
N TRP A 14 18.03 -4.04 -6.48
CA TRP A 14 17.26 -2.87 -6.87
C TRP A 14 17.13 -2.86 -8.40
N ALA A 15 16.01 -2.35 -8.91
CA ALA A 15 15.85 -2.04 -10.32
C ALA A 15 14.77 -0.96 -10.50
N LEU A 16 15.08 0.09 -11.25
CA LEU A 16 14.13 1.18 -11.51
C LEU A 16 12.82 0.70 -12.16
N PRO A 17 12.83 -0.23 -13.14
CA PRO A 17 11.57 -0.72 -13.70
C PRO A 17 10.64 -1.35 -12.66
N TYR A 18 11.20 -2.12 -11.71
CA TYR A 18 10.40 -2.71 -10.64
C TYR A 18 9.93 -1.64 -9.64
N ALA A 19 10.83 -0.76 -9.17
CA ALA A 19 10.47 0.28 -8.21
C ALA A 19 9.34 1.21 -8.70
N TYR A 20 9.30 1.51 -10.00
CA TYR A 20 8.33 2.43 -10.62
C TYR A 20 7.20 1.72 -11.40
N ASN A 21 7.12 0.37 -11.37
CA ASN A 21 6.17 -0.42 -12.17
C ASN A 21 6.20 -0.09 -13.68
N LEU A 22 7.40 0.06 -14.25
CA LEU A 22 7.60 0.39 -15.66
C LEU A 22 7.76 -0.87 -16.49
N VAL A 23 7.07 -0.91 -17.63
CA VAL A 23 7.36 -1.89 -18.69
C VAL A 23 8.72 -1.56 -19.30
N ALA A 24 9.67 -2.47 -19.13
CA ALA A 24 11.02 -2.35 -19.65
C ALA A 24 11.33 -3.46 -20.66
N PHE A 25 12.14 -3.12 -21.66
CA PHE A 25 12.61 -4.06 -22.67
C PHE A 25 14.12 -4.28 -22.52
N ALA A 26 14.55 -5.53 -22.60
CA ALA A 26 15.96 -5.87 -22.73
C ALA A 26 16.33 -5.92 -24.21
N SER A 27 17.46 -5.31 -24.56
CA SER A 27 18.01 -5.36 -25.92
C SER A 27 19.47 -5.78 -25.87
N THR A 28 19.87 -6.69 -26.75
CA THR A 28 21.28 -7.03 -26.99
C THR A 28 21.96 -6.00 -27.89
N GLN A 29 21.19 -5.14 -28.56
CA GLN A 29 21.68 -4.05 -29.40
C GLN A 29 21.74 -2.76 -28.59
N LYS A 30 22.83 -2.00 -28.75
CA LYS A 30 22.99 -0.68 -28.14
C LYS A 30 21.97 0.29 -28.74
N ILE A 31 21.05 0.75 -27.93
CA ILE A 31 20.12 1.83 -28.30
C ILE A 31 20.82 3.14 -27.96
N LEU A 32 21.16 3.94 -28.97
CA LEU A 32 21.64 5.29 -28.77
C LEU A 32 20.43 6.21 -28.70
N PRO A 33 20.27 7.01 -27.62
CA PRO A 33 19.24 8.03 -27.61
C PRO A 33 19.52 8.99 -28.77
N GLU A 34 18.63 9.06 -29.75
CA GLU A 34 18.61 10.17 -30.68
C GLU A 34 18.46 11.44 -29.83
N GLY A 35 19.36 12.41 -30.00
CA GLY A 35 19.59 13.52 -29.07
C GLY A 35 18.44 14.54 -28.92
N SER A 36 17.19 14.11 -29.00
CA SER A 36 16.05 14.90 -28.56
C SER A 36 16.22 15.19 -27.07
N LYS A 37 16.50 16.45 -26.74
CA LYS A 37 16.20 16.97 -25.41
C LYS A 37 14.80 16.49 -25.05
N ILE A 38 14.63 15.88 -23.87
CA ILE A 38 13.30 15.66 -23.33
C ILE A 38 12.67 17.04 -23.25
N GLN A 39 11.80 17.36 -24.21
CA GLN A 39 10.89 18.47 -24.05
C GLN A 39 10.01 18.01 -22.89
N LYS A 40 10.20 18.62 -21.71
CA LYS A 40 9.14 18.63 -20.72
C LYS A 40 7.91 19.05 -21.51
N GLY A 41 6.98 18.13 -21.75
CA GLY A 41 5.75 18.45 -22.46
C GLY A 41 5.24 19.73 -21.83
N SER A 42 4.92 20.75 -22.64
CA SER A 42 4.25 21.92 -22.08
C SER A 42 3.07 21.35 -21.34
N SER A 43 3.04 21.54 -20.02
CA SER A 43 1.78 21.52 -19.30
C SER A 43 1.05 22.71 -19.89
N ASP A 44 0.37 22.51 -21.02
CA ASP A 44 -0.51 23.52 -21.56
C ASP A 44 -1.38 23.89 -20.38
N ALA A 45 -1.26 25.13 -19.90
CA ALA A 45 -2.03 25.59 -18.76
C ALA A 45 -3.48 25.31 -19.12
N LYS A 46 -4.07 24.29 -18.48
CA LYS A 46 -5.41 23.84 -18.86
C LYS A 46 -6.32 25.01 -18.57
N SER A 47 -6.87 25.60 -19.63
CA SER A 47 -7.78 26.70 -19.51
C SER A 47 -8.90 26.29 -18.58
N MET A 48 -9.14 27.09 -17.55
CA MET A 48 -10.22 26.81 -16.62
C MET A 48 -11.54 26.85 -17.39
N MET A 49 -12.33 25.81 -17.27
CA MET A 49 -13.68 25.75 -17.81
C MET A 49 -14.57 26.76 -17.08
N GLU A 50 -15.25 27.61 -17.86
CA GLU A 50 -16.19 28.61 -17.33
C GLU A 50 -17.44 27.97 -16.72
N SER A 51 -17.89 26.82 -17.26
CA SER A 51 -19.02 26.06 -16.73
C SER A 51 -18.59 24.68 -16.24
N ALA A 52 -19.12 24.26 -15.10
CA ALA A 52 -18.80 22.96 -14.52
C ALA A 52 -19.51 21.82 -15.30
N PRO A 53 -18.78 20.76 -15.71
CA PRO A 53 -19.32 19.58 -16.37
C PRO A 53 -20.22 18.77 -15.43
N TYR A 54 -20.77 17.65 -15.93
CA TYR A 54 -21.52 16.72 -15.09
C TYR A 54 -20.61 16.09 -14.02
N ALA A 55 -19.41 15.67 -14.43
CA ALA A 55 -18.37 15.16 -13.55
C ALA A 55 -16.97 15.43 -14.12
N TRP A 56 -15.96 15.33 -13.25
CA TRP A 56 -14.57 15.10 -13.64
C TRP A 56 -14.18 13.68 -13.29
N LEU A 57 -13.52 13.00 -14.22
CA LEU A 57 -12.94 11.68 -14.03
C LEU A 57 -11.42 11.78 -13.95
N LEU A 58 -10.78 10.99 -13.09
CA LEU A 58 -9.32 10.87 -13.04
C LEU A 58 -8.95 9.39 -12.93
N GLU A 59 -8.12 8.92 -13.86
CA GLU A 59 -7.61 7.54 -13.85
C GLU A 59 -6.65 7.38 -12.66
N TRP A 60 -6.69 6.24 -11.98
CA TRP A 60 -5.92 5.99 -10.76
C TRP A 60 -4.75 5.04 -11.05
N ASN A 61 -3.57 5.61 -11.34
CA ASN A 61 -2.39 4.84 -11.77
C ASN A 61 -1.08 5.29 -11.12
N GLU A 62 -1.02 6.50 -10.55
CA GLU A 62 0.21 7.13 -10.08
C GLU A 62 0.04 7.65 -8.64
N VAL A 63 1.16 7.86 -7.93
CA VAL A 63 1.15 8.35 -6.54
C VAL A 63 0.63 9.79 -6.47
N GLU A 64 0.89 10.55 -7.52
CA GLU A 64 0.43 11.92 -7.67
C GLU A 64 -1.12 12.00 -7.72
N ASP A 65 -1.79 10.95 -8.21
CA ASP A 65 -3.25 10.82 -8.17
C ASP A 65 -3.77 10.74 -6.72
N ALA A 66 -3.02 10.03 -5.86
CA ALA A 66 -3.32 9.91 -4.44
C ALA A 66 -3.13 11.23 -3.70
N GLY A 67 -2.09 12.00 -4.02
CA GLY A 67 -1.91 13.35 -3.48
C GLY A 67 -3.02 14.30 -3.91
N PHE A 68 -3.49 14.20 -5.16
CA PHE A 68 -4.65 14.96 -5.62
C PHE A 68 -5.94 14.58 -4.89
N LEU A 69 -6.20 13.29 -4.70
CA LEU A 69 -7.32 12.81 -3.88
C LEU A 69 -7.24 13.34 -2.45
N GLY A 70 -6.08 13.25 -1.81
CA GLY A 70 -5.86 13.80 -0.46
C GLY A 70 -6.20 15.29 -0.39
N ALA A 71 -5.70 16.08 -1.34
CA ALA A 71 -5.98 17.51 -1.41
C ALA A 71 -7.48 17.83 -1.62
N LEU A 72 -8.19 17.04 -2.42
CA LEU A 72 -9.64 17.18 -2.58
C LEU A 72 -10.38 16.90 -1.26
N LEU A 73 -10.03 15.81 -0.57
CA LEU A 73 -10.66 15.38 0.67
C LEU A 73 -10.41 16.37 1.82
N GLU A 74 -9.21 16.92 1.94
CA GLU A 74 -8.87 17.99 2.91
C GLU A 74 -9.67 19.28 2.65
N LYS A 75 -10.03 19.55 1.39
CA LYS A 75 -10.98 20.62 1.05
C LYS A 75 -12.44 20.21 1.23
N GLY A 76 -12.74 19.00 1.67
CA GLY A 76 -14.10 18.47 1.82
C GLY A 76 -14.84 18.33 0.49
N ILE A 77 -14.11 18.15 -0.61
CA ILE A 77 -14.68 17.78 -1.92
C ILE A 77 -14.95 16.28 -1.88
N LYS A 78 -16.18 15.89 -2.20
CA LYS A 78 -16.60 14.50 -2.25
C LYS A 78 -16.15 13.87 -3.55
N VAL A 79 -15.49 12.73 -3.41
CA VAL A 79 -14.96 11.93 -4.53
C VAL A 79 -15.48 10.52 -4.39
N ARG A 80 -15.89 9.92 -5.50
CA ARG A 80 -16.20 8.49 -5.58
C ARG A 80 -15.10 7.75 -6.33
N TYR A 81 -14.99 6.45 -6.17
CA TYR A 81 -14.14 5.60 -7.00
C TYR A 81 -14.98 4.51 -7.68
N ALA A 82 -14.59 4.14 -8.89
CA ALA A 82 -15.26 3.10 -9.66
C ALA A 82 -14.79 1.70 -9.20
N LYS A 83 -15.70 0.85 -8.73
CA LYS A 83 -15.38 -0.55 -8.38
C LYS A 83 -15.12 -1.45 -9.59
N THR A 84 -15.60 -1.04 -10.76
CA THR A 84 -15.47 -1.78 -12.02
C THR A 84 -15.13 -0.81 -13.15
N ALA A 85 -14.42 -1.30 -14.17
CA ALA A 85 -14.16 -0.53 -15.38
C ALA A 85 -15.46 -0.16 -16.12
N PHE A 86 -15.45 0.96 -16.83
CA PHE A 86 -16.57 1.47 -17.62
C PHE A 86 -16.07 2.26 -18.84
N ALA A 87 -16.95 2.57 -19.78
CA ALA A 87 -16.67 3.46 -20.89
C ALA A 87 -17.69 4.60 -20.93
N LEU A 88 -17.22 5.81 -21.20
CA LEU A 88 -18.02 7.02 -21.21
C LEU A 88 -17.44 8.00 -22.24
N GLU A 89 -18.31 8.55 -23.10
CA GLU A 89 -17.94 9.50 -24.16
C GLU A 89 -16.81 8.97 -25.07
N GLY A 90 -16.87 7.68 -25.41
CA GLY A 90 -15.91 7.01 -26.29
C GLY A 90 -14.56 6.70 -25.65
N LYS A 91 -14.38 6.97 -24.34
CA LYS A 91 -13.17 6.62 -23.59
C LYS A 91 -13.45 5.54 -22.55
N ARG A 92 -12.52 4.58 -22.41
CA ARG A 92 -12.52 3.57 -21.35
C ARG A 92 -11.79 4.08 -20.10
N PHE A 93 -12.34 3.77 -18.94
CA PHE A 93 -11.80 4.05 -17.61
C PHE A 93 -11.73 2.76 -16.80
N GLU A 94 -10.59 2.50 -16.17
CA GLU A 94 -10.39 1.30 -15.35
C GLU A 94 -10.97 1.45 -13.94
N LYS A 95 -11.09 0.33 -13.22
CA LYS A 95 -11.42 0.35 -11.78
C LYS A 95 -10.43 1.25 -11.00
N GLY A 96 -10.89 1.81 -9.89
CA GLY A 96 -10.14 2.80 -9.12
C GLY A 96 -10.26 4.23 -9.66
N THR A 97 -10.73 4.42 -10.90
CA THR A 97 -10.98 5.77 -11.47
C THR A 97 -11.80 6.60 -10.50
N LEU A 98 -11.28 7.79 -10.18
CA LEU A 98 -11.94 8.77 -9.34
C LEU A 98 -13.03 9.49 -10.13
N VAL A 99 -14.18 9.69 -9.49
CA VAL A 99 -15.37 10.31 -10.06
C VAL A 99 -15.80 11.45 -9.16
N ILE A 100 -15.67 12.68 -9.66
CA ILE A 100 -16.00 13.90 -8.92
C ILE A 100 -17.24 14.50 -9.56
N THR A 101 -18.42 14.13 -9.05
CA THR A 101 -19.70 14.58 -9.62
C THR A 101 -20.07 15.98 -9.16
N LYS A 102 -20.73 16.72 -10.03
CA LYS A 102 -21.40 17.98 -9.68
C LYS A 102 -22.43 17.76 -8.58
N ALA A 103 -23.21 16.68 -8.65
CA ALA A 103 -24.30 16.39 -7.72
C ALA A 103 -23.81 16.24 -6.26
N ASP A 104 -22.69 15.55 -6.03
CA ASP A 104 -22.15 15.36 -4.68
C ASP A 104 -21.60 16.66 -4.07
N ASN A 105 -21.23 17.64 -4.91
CA ASN A 105 -20.47 18.82 -4.52
C ASN A 105 -21.21 20.16 -4.71
N ILE A 106 -22.40 20.17 -5.30
CA ILE A 106 -23.12 21.38 -5.73
C ILE A 106 -23.37 22.39 -4.58
N ASN A 107 -23.49 21.91 -3.35
CA ASN A 107 -23.76 22.73 -2.16
C ASN A 107 -22.50 23.40 -1.60
N LYS A 108 -21.32 23.08 -2.10
CA LYS A 108 -20.05 23.66 -1.65
C LYS A 108 -19.66 24.83 -2.55
N SER A 109 -19.56 26.05 -2.02
CA SER A 109 -19.15 27.21 -2.82
C SER A 109 -17.74 27.02 -3.42
N GLY A 110 -17.58 27.38 -4.70
CA GLY A 110 -16.28 27.35 -5.39
C GLY A 110 -15.70 25.96 -5.68
N TRP A 111 -16.45 24.88 -5.45
CA TRP A 111 -16.00 23.49 -5.63
C TRP A 111 -15.36 23.23 -7.00
N SER A 112 -16.01 23.69 -8.09
CA SER A 112 -15.54 23.51 -9.47
C SER A 112 -14.21 24.23 -9.73
N THR A 113 -14.06 25.44 -9.20
CA THR A 113 -12.83 26.23 -9.30
C THR A 113 -11.71 25.59 -8.49
N GLN A 114 -12.03 25.06 -7.31
CA GLN A 114 -11.06 24.36 -6.45
C GLN A 114 -10.53 23.08 -7.10
N ILE A 115 -11.38 22.25 -7.70
CA ILE A 115 -10.96 21.02 -8.40
C ILE A 115 -9.97 21.36 -9.52
N GLN A 116 -10.33 22.33 -10.37
CA GLN A 116 -9.48 22.74 -11.50
C GLN A 116 -8.16 23.36 -11.03
N LYS A 117 -8.20 24.17 -9.97
CA LYS A 117 -7.00 24.76 -9.36
C LYS A 117 -6.06 23.67 -8.86
N LEU A 118 -6.57 22.73 -8.04
CA LEU A 118 -5.78 21.62 -7.50
C LEU A 118 -5.23 20.74 -8.62
N ALA A 119 -6.02 20.48 -9.67
CA ALA A 119 -5.56 19.69 -10.79
C ALA A 119 -4.44 20.40 -11.56
N ASN A 120 -4.53 21.72 -11.72
CA ASN A 120 -3.48 22.51 -12.36
C ASN A 120 -2.20 22.60 -11.51
N GLU A 121 -2.34 22.80 -10.20
CA GLU A 121 -1.21 22.84 -9.25
C GLU A 121 -0.46 21.50 -9.20
N GLY A 122 -1.18 20.38 -9.25
CA GLY A 122 -0.62 19.02 -9.27
C GLY A 122 -0.30 18.49 -10.67
N ASN A 123 -0.45 19.28 -11.74
CA ASN A 123 -0.31 18.84 -13.14
C ASN A 123 -1.16 17.59 -13.50
N GLN A 124 -2.32 17.45 -12.86
CA GLN A 124 -3.19 16.29 -12.94
C GLN A 124 -4.07 16.28 -14.19
N LYS A 125 -4.31 15.08 -14.73
CA LYS A 125 -5.16 14.87 -15.89
C LYS A 125 -6.57 14.44 -15.52
N ILE A 126 -7.41 15.45 -15.29
CA ILE A 126 -8.86 15.26 -15.16
C ILE A 126 -9.58 15.31 -16.51
N TYR A 127 -10.57 14.45 -16.69
CA TYR A 127 -11.41 14.33 -17.88
C TYR A 127 -12.82 14.84 -17.56
N PRO A 128 -13.22 16.00 -18.06
CA PRO A 128 -14.57 16.50 -17.90
C PRO A 128 -15.54 15.71 -18.79
N VAL A 129 -16.68 15.31 -18.23
CA VAL A 129 -17.72 14.58 -18.97
C VAL A 129 -19.07 15.29 -18.84
N SER A 130 -19.84 15.29 -19.91
CA SER A 130 -21.11 16.01 -20.03
C SER A 130 -22.31 15.22 -19.49
N THR A 131 -22.17 13.90 -19.32
CA THR A 131 -23.23 12.98 -18.89
C THR A 131 -22.73 11.95 -17.88
N GLY A 132 -23.66 11.35 -17.13
CA GLY A 132 -23.41 10.22 -16.23
C GLY A 132 -23.75 8.85 -16.81
N PHE A 133 -24.31 8.80 -18.03
CA PHE A 133 -24.73 7.57 -18.70
C PHE A 133 -23.57 6.92 -19.44
N ALA A 134 -23.14 5.75 -18.99
CA ALA A 134 -22.02 5.02 -19.56
C ALA A 134 -22.37 4.43 -20.94
N ASP A 135 -21.42 4.48 -21.87
CA ASP A 135 -21.51 3.78 -23.16
C ASP A 135 -21.44 2.25 -22.94
N ASN A 136 -20.65 1.83 -21.95
CA ASN A 136 -20.49 0.44 -21.54
C ASN A 136 -20.12 0.37 -20.04
N GLY A 137 -20.56 -0.68 -19.36
CA GLY A 137 -20.35 -0.82 -17.91
C GLY A 137 -21.48 -0.16 -17.12
N LYS A 138 -21.14 0.61 -16.08
CA LYS A 138 -22.12 1.14 -15.13
C LYS A 138 -22.06 2.66 -15.08
N ASP A 139 -23.25 3.27 -14.99
CA ASP A 139 -23.42 4.71 -14.91
C ASP A 139 -22.75 5.30 -13.66
N LEU A 140 -22.40 6.59 -13.74
CA LEU A 140 -21.77 7.35 -12.66
C LEU A 140 -22.67 7.50 -11.42
N GLY A 141 -23.99 7.26 -11.55
CA GLY A 141 -24.95 7.25 -10.45
C GLY A 141 -25.17 5.88 -9.79
N SER A 142 -24.47 4.83 -10.24
CA SER A 142 -24.67 3.47 -9.73
C SER A 142 -24.01 3.25 -8.36
N TYR A 143 -24.45 2.21 -7.64
CA TYR A 143 -23.85 1.79 -6.36
C TYR A 143 -22.40 1.31 -6.48
N LEU A 144 -21.91 1.08 -7.71
CA LEU A 144 -20.52 0.72 -8.00
C LEU A 144 -19.59 1.94 -8.07
N MET A 145 -20.14 3.15 -7.88
CA MET A 145 -19.39 4.38 -7.64
C MET A 145 -19.43 4.69 -6.14
N GLU A 146 -18.47 4.14 -5.41
CA GLU A 146 -18.43 4.22 -3.96
C GLU A 146 -17.77 5.51 -3.48
N LEU A 147 -18.34 6.15 -2.46
CA LEU A 147 -17.81 7.38 -1.89
C LEU A 147 -16.53 7.09 -1.10
N VAL A 148 -15.45 7.81 -1.41
CA VAL A 148 -14.20 7.75 -0.63
C VAL A 148 -14.43 8.41 0.73
N LYS A 149 -14.23 7.64 1.81
CA LYS A 149 -14.29 8.16 3.18
C LYS A 149 -13.02 8.95 3.45
N SER A 150 -13.16 10.22 3.83
CA SER A 150 -12.00 11.03 4.20
C SER A 150 -11.30 10.44 5.43
N PRO A 151 -10.00 10.13 5.38
CA PRO A 151 -9.32 9.48 6.48
C PRO A 151 -9.05 10.47 7.62
N SER A 152 -9.48 10.13 8.84
CA SER A 152 -9.02 10.76 10.08
C SER A 152 -7.99 9.83 10.68
N ILE A 153 -6.72 10.18 10.51
CA ILE A 153 -5.57 9.27 10.67
C ILE A 153 -4.96 9.42 12.06
N ALA A 154 -4.80 8.29 12.75
CA ALA A 154 -3.90 8.13 13.88
C ALA A 154 -2.68 7.30 13.47
N LEU A 155 -1.48 7.84 13.68
CA LEU A 155 -0.21 7.13 13.49
C LEU A 155 0.40 6.84 14.86
N VAL A 156 0.66 5.57 15.14
CA VAL A 156 1.17 5.15 16.46
C VAL A 156 2.66 5.41 16.57
N TYR A 157 3.07 6.04 17.68
CA TYR A 157 4.46 6.09 18.12
C TYR A 157 4.63 5.35 19.45
N ASP A 158 5.78 4.72 19.63
CA ASP A 158 6.22 4.05 20.86
C ASP A 158 7.73 3.80 20.77
N ASP A 159 8.39 3.48 21.88
CA ASP A 159 9.79 3.05 21.86
C ASP A 159 9.95 1.69 21.15
N ALA A 160 8.89 0.87 21.12
CA ALA A 160 8.85 -0.40 20.41
C ALA A 160 8.56 -0.26 18.89
N VAL A 161 8.22 0.95 18.41
CA VAL A 161 8.01 1.22 16.98
C VAL A 161 9.35 1.44 16.30
N ASP A 162 9.54 0.86 15.12
CA ASP A 162 10.67 1.18 14.26
C ASP A 162 10.59 2.63 13.77
N LYS A 163 11.58 3.43 14.17
CA LYS A 163 11.67 4.85 13.84
C LYS A 163 11.73 5.12 12.33
N HIS A 164 12.25 4.17 11.54
CA HIS A 164 12.34 4.33 10.09
C HIS A 164 10.97 4.15 9.45
N SER A 165 10.24 3.09 9.79
CA SER A 165 8.87 2.84 9.33
C SER A 165 7.94 4.00 9.71
N TYR A 166 8.00 4.48 10.96
CA TYR A 166 7.27 5.70 11.36
C TYR A 166 7.63 6.90 10.49
N GLY A 167 8.93 7.13 10.25
CA GLY A 167 9.42 8.24 9.43
C GLY A 167 8.99 8.15 7.97
N PHE A 168 8.95 6.95 7.39
CA PHE A 168 8.51 6.73 6.01
C PHE A 168 7.02 7.04 5.86
N ILE A 169 6.19 6.53 6.77
CA ILE A 169 4.74 6.79 6.78
C ILE A 169 4.47 8.27 7.01
N TRP A 170 5.14 8.90 7.98
CA TRP A 170 5.02 10.33 8.23
C TRP A 170 5.36 11.15 6.98
N HIS A 171 6.54 10.92 6.39
CA HIS A 171 6.95 11.62 5.17
C HIS A 171 5.91 11.45 4.06
N PHE A 172 5.44 10.22 3.84
CA PHE A 172 4.47 9.92 2.79
C PHE A 172 3.15 10.67 3.00
N LEU A 173 2.59 10.64 4.22
CA LEU A 173 1.34 11.31 4.54
C LEU A 173 1.44 12.83 4.39
N GLU A 174 2.45 13.45 5.01
CA GLU A 174 2.54 14.91 5.07
C GLU A 174 3.12 15.53 3.80
N THR A 175 4.17 14.92 3.24
CA THR A 175 4.93 15.51 2.12
C THR A 175 4.37 15.09 0.76
N GLU A 176 3.99 13.83 0.59
CA GLU A 176 3.54 13.32 -0.71
C GLU A 176 2.03 13.40 -0.88
N LEU A 177 1.25 13.05 0.17
CA LEU A 177 -0.21 13.10 0.12
C LEU A 177 -0.81 14.42 0.62
N GLY A 178 -0.05 15.21 1.38
CA GLY A 178 -0.54 16.45 1.99
C GLY A 178 -1.67 16.25 3.00
N LEU A 179 -1.72 15.09 3.65
CA LEU A 179 -2.75 14.70 4.62
C LEU A 179 -2.31 15.01 6.04
N SER A 180 -3.27 15.46 6.85
CA SER A 180 -3.06 15.62 8.29
C SER A 180 -3.19 14.28 9.03
N PHE A 181 -2.36 14.05 10.03
CA PHE A 181 -2.50 12.91 10.94
C PHE A 181 -2.24 13.33 12.39
N SER A 182 -2.71 12.52 13.34
CA SER A 182 -2.35 12.64 14.76
C SER A 182 -1.36 11.56 15.14
N ALA A 183 -0.18 11.96 15.63
CA ALA A 183 0.72 11.05 16.32
C ALA A 183 0.12 10.69 17.70
N ILE A 184 -0.15 9.42 17.95
CA ILE A 184 -0.71 8.95 19.24
C ILE A 184 0.20 7.90 19.88
N PRO A 185 0.34 7.88 21.21
CA PRO A 185 1.14 6.85 21.88
C PRO A 185 0.41 5.50 21.84
N LEU A 186 1.14 4.39 21.84
CA LEU A 186 0.56 3.04 21.92
C LEU A 186 -0.39 2.88 23.12
N SER A 187 -0.11 3.54 24.24
CA SER A 187 -0.98 3.54 25.43
C SER A 187 -2.40 4.05 25.16
N GLN A 188 -2.57 4.94 24.17
CA GLN A 188 -3.90 5.39 23.76
C GLN A 188 -4.67 4.29 23.03
N VAL A 189 -3.98 3.51 22.19
CA VAL A 189 -4.55 2.33 21.51
C VAL A 189 -5.01 1.30 22.54
N LYS A 190 -4.16 0.98 23.52
CA LYS A 190 -4.48 0.07 24.64
C LYS A 190 -5.74 0.52 25.38
N SER A 191 -5.83 1.81 25.69
CA SER A 191 -7.00 2.38 26.36
C SER A 191 -8.29 2.45 25.50
N GLY A 192 -8.22 2.13 24.22
CA GLY A 192 -9.37 2.15 23.30
C GLY A 192 -9.87 3.55 22.91
N LYS A 193 -9.15 4.62 23.24
CA LYS A 193 -9.57 6.01 22.98
C LYS A 193 -9.31 6.43 21.53
N LEU A 194 -10.02 5.79 20.61
CA LEU A 194 -9.84 5.93 19.15
C LEU A 194 -11.00 6.64 18.44
N ASP A 195 -12.04 7.08 19.15
CA ASP A 195 -13.30 7.61 18.58
C ASP A 195 -13.14 8.83 17.66
N LYS A 196 -12.01 9.54 17.74
CA LYS A 196 -11.69 10.69 16.87
C LYS A 196 -11.17 10.28 15.49
N TYR A 197 -10.76 9.02 15.35
CA TYR A 197 -10.07 8.48 14.19
C TYR A 197 -10.92 7.43 13.52
N ASN A 198 -10.78 7.33 12.20
CA ASN A 198 -11.37 6.25 11.42
C ASN A 198 -10.32 5.36 10.74
N THR A 199 -9.04 5.77 10.81
CA THR A 199 -7.89 5.04 10.29
C THR A 199 -6.80 5.04 11.34
N LEU A 200 -6.33 3.86 11.72
CA LEU A 200 -5.24 3.65 12.65
C LEU A 200 -4.11 2.94 11.91
N ILE A 201 -2.90 3.48 11.98
CA ILE A 201 -1.72 2.91 11.35
C ILE A 201 -0.76 2.47 12.44
N LEU A 202 -0.45 1.17 12.45
CA LEU A 202 0.59 0.55 13.25
C LEU A 202 1.83 0.35 12.36
N PRO A 203 2.87 1.17 12.53
CA PRO A 203 4.13 0.99 11.79
C PRO A 203 4.83 -0.31 12.22
N ASP A 204 5.87 -0.70 11.49
CA ASP A 204 6.74 -1.80 11.89
C ASP A 204 7.29 -1.58 13.30
N GLY A 205 7.49 -2.66 14.05
CA GLY A 205 7.93 -2.63 15.43
C GLY A 205 7.51 -3.84 16.25
N TYR A 206 8.21 -4.08 17.36
CA TYR A 206 7.95 -5.18 18.29
C TYR A 206 6.95 -4.76 19.36
N LEU A 207 5.74 -4.43 18.92
CA LEU A 207 4.68 -3.95 19.79
C LEU A 207 4.25 -5.04 20.78
N SER A 208 3.85 -4.62 21.99
CA SER A 208 3.28 -5.52 23.00
C SER A 208 1.98 -4.94 23.53
N VAL A 209 0.89 -5.71 23.40
CA VAL A 209 -0.46 -5.37 23.84
C VAL A 209 -1.10 -6.59 24.50
N GLU A 210 -1.92 -6.36 25.52
CA GLU A 210 -2.67 -7.44 26.17
C GLU A 210 -3.86 -7.86 25.30
N GLU A 211 -4.44 -9.03 25.57
CA GLU A 211 -5.60 -9.52 24.80
C GLU A 211 -6.81 -8.56 24.91
N GLY A 212 -7.08 -8.03 26.09
CA GLY A 212 -8.16 -7.06 26.31
C GLY A 212 -7.97 -5.71 25.59
N ASP A 213 -6.72 -5.31 25.31
CA ASP A 213 -6.44 -4.12 24.49
C ASP A 213 -6.94 -4.32 23.05
N LEU A 214 -6.79 -5.54 22.53
CA LEU A 214 -7.21 -5.89 21.18
C LEU A 214 -8.71 -5.97 21.04
N ASP A 215 -9.46 -6.32 22.08
CA ASP A 215 -10.93 -6.27 22.04
C ASP A 215 -11.45 -4.86 21.77
N ASN A 216 -10.79 -3.84 22.32
CA ASN A 216 -11.12 -2.44 22.05
C ASN A 216 -10.84 -2.07 20.60
N VAL A 217 -9.68 -2.47 20.08
CA VAL A 217 -9.32 -2.25 18.68
C VAL A 217 -10.28 -3.00 17.75
N GLY A 218 -10.63 -4.25 18.09
CA GLY A 218 -11.57 -5.08 17.35
C GLY A 218 -12.94 -4.43 17.20
N ARG A 219 -13.53 -3.97 18.31
CA ARG A 219 -14.80 -3.23 18.30
C ARG A 219 -14.73 -1.94 17.48
N TRP A 220 -13.61 -1.23 17.56
CA TRP A 220 -13.38 -0.01 16.78
C TRP A 220 -13.33 -0.32 15.28
N VAL A 221 -12.65 -1.39 14.84
CA VAL A 221 -12.64 -1.83 13.43
C VAL A 221 -14.04 -2.27 13.01
N GLU A 222 -14.73 -3.08 13.82
CA GLU A 222 -16.09 -3.57 13.53
C GLU A 222 -17.14 -2.47 13.31
N ALA A 223 -16.90 -1.28 13.88
CA ALA A 223 -17.70 -0.08 13.69
C ALA A 223 -17.47 0.64 12.34
N GLY A 224 -16.71 0.06 11.42
CA GLY A 224 -16.48 0.63 10.08
C GLY A 224 -15.20 1.45 9.96
N ASN A 225 -14.23 1.18 10.83
CA ASN A 225 -12.92 1.84 10.80
C ASN A 225 -11.84 0.91 10.26
N LYS A 226 -10.71 1.48 9.87
CA LYS A 226 -9.64 0.79 9.18
C LYS A 226 -8.37 0.71 10.03
N LEU A 227 -7.81 -0.49 10.13
CA LEU A 227 -6.53 -0.72 10.77
C LEU A 227 -5.51 -1.11 9.70
N ILE A 228 -4.41 -0.36 9.57
CA ILE A 228 -3.30 -0.68 8.67
C ILE A 228 -2.12 -1.11 9.54
N VAL A 229 -1.63 -2.32 9.31
CA VAL A 229 -0.57 -2.96 10.10
C VAL A 229 0.62 -3.23 9.19
N VAL A 230 1.77 -2.68 9.52
CA VAL A 230 3.00 -2.77 8.72
C VAL A 230 4.03 -3.61 9.45
N GLY A 231 4.72 -4.49 8.71
CA GLY A 231 5.86 -5.24 9.22
C GLY A 231 5.54 -6.05 10.48
N ASN A 232 6.45 -6.09 11.46
CA ASN A 232 6.33 -6.86 12.71
C ASN A 232 5.11 -6.51 13.57
N ALA A 233 4.45 -5.36 13.37
CA ALA A 233 3.25 -5.05 14.15
C ALA A 233 2.13 -6.09 13.97
N HIS A 234 2.17 -6.92 12.91
CA HIS A 234 1.23 -8.04 12.76
C HIS A 234 1.34 -9.08 13.89
N LYS A 235 2.51 -9.21 14.53
CA LYS A 235 2.78 -10.22 15.57
C LYS A 235 1.83 -10.16 16.75
N ILE A 236 1.34 -8.96 17.09
CA ILE A 236 0.40 -8.83 18.21
C ILE A 236 -0.96 -9.49 17.94
N PHE A 237 -1.26 -9.84 16.69
CA PHE A 237 -2.54 -10.44 16.27
C PHE A 237 -2.45 -11.95 15.97
N GLU A 238 -1.24 -12.51 15.92
CA GLU A 238 -1.03 -13.93 15.60
C GLU A 238 -1.65 -14.84 16.65
N GLY A 239 -2.35 -15.89 16.19
CA GLY A 239 -2.99 -16.87 17.07
C GLY A 239 -4.21 -16.35 17.83
N LYS A 240 -4.59 -15.08 17.65
CA LYS A 240 -5.71 -14.46 18.34
C LYS A 240 -7.00 -14.58 17.54
N GLU A 241 -8.08 -14.93 18.23
CA GLU A 241 -9.38 -15.13 17.58
C GLU A 241 -9.88 -13.85 16.88
N GLY A 242 -10.46 -14.02 15.69
CA GLY A 242 -11.06 -12.91 14.94
C GLY A 242 -10.08 -12.01 14.17
N TRP A 243 -8.76 -12.25 14.24
CA TRP A 243 -7.75 -11.47 13.49
C TRP A 243 -7.28 -12.15 12.20
N GLY A 244 -7.49 -13.46 12.09
CA GLY A 244 -7.24 -14.20 10.84
C GLY A 244 -5.77 -14.53 10.59
N LEU A 245 -4.87 -14.23 11.53
CA LEU A 245 -3.47 -14.66 11.50
C LEU A 245 -3.30 -15.93 12.32
N THR A 246 -2.65 -16.92 11.73
CA THR A 246 -2.23 -18.15 12.41
C THR A 246 -0.98 -17.89 13.25
N HIS A 247 -0.88 -18.49 14.43
CA HIS A 247 0.39 -18.50 15.14
C HIS A 247 1.41 -19.26 14.31
N HIS A 248 2.50 -18.62 13.94
CA HIS A 248 3.62 -19.26 13.28
C HIS A 248 4.85 -18.99 14.14
N ASP A 249 5.43 -20.06 14.68
CA ASP A 249 6.72 -19.99 15.33
C ASP A 249 7.74 -19.57 14.27
N ASN A 250 8.10 -18.29 14.29
CA ASN A 250 9.19 -17.75 13.50
C ASN A 250 10.53 -18.18 14.08
N GLY A 251 10.70 -19.45 14.47
CA GLY A 251 11.99 -20.09 14.78
C GLY A 251 12.98 -19.24 15.59
N HIS A 252 12.49 -18.39 16.48
CA HIS A 252 13.26 -17.76 17.54
C HIS A 252 12.61 -18.24 18.82
N ASP A 253 12.81 -19.53 19.10
CA ASP A 253 12.54 -20.09 20.41
C ASP A 253 13.38 -19.28 21.41
N ALA A 254 12.70 -18.48 22.24
CA ALA A 254 13.26 -18.01 23.49
C ALA A 254 13.43 -19.15 24.51
N ASP A 255 12.97 -20.35 24.16
CA ASP A 255 13.16 -21.62 24.86
C ASP A 255 13.85 -22.64 23.92
N ALA A 256 14.96 -22.24 23.29
CA ALA A 256 15.94 -23.25 22.89
C ALA A 256 16.48 -23.87 24.18
N ASP A 257 16.00 -25.08 24.50
CA ASP A 257 16.70 -26.02 25.36
C ASP A 257 18.21 -25.92 25.06
N GLU A 258 19.02 -25.95 26.13
CA GLU A 258 20.49 -25.95 26.09
C GLU A 258 21.03 -26.50 24.78
N ASP A 259 21.85 -25.72 24.10
CA ASP A 259 22.52 -26.14 22.88
C ASP A 259 23.32 -27.41 23.17
N ASP A 260 22.80 -28.56 22.71
CA ASP A 260 23.61 -29.75 22.55
C ASP A 260 24.80 -29.31 21.72
N SER A 261 25.98 -29.44 22.34
CA SER A 261 27.20 -28.78 21.91
C SER A 261 27.66 -29.37 20.58
N GLU A 262 27.09 -28.94 19.47
CA GLU A 262 27.72 -29.11 18.17
C GLU A 262 28.64 -27.92 17.96
N LEU A 263 29.93 -28.22 18.11
CA LEU A 263 31.07 -27.40 17.72
C LEU A 263 30.87 -26.88 16.29
N THR A 264 30.10 -25.81 16.15
CA THR A 264 29.97 -25.11 14.88
C THR A 264 31.32 -24.44 14.65
N GLU A 265 32.07 -24.92 13.65
CA GLU A 265 33.32 -24.26 13.27
C GLU A 265 33.05 -22.76 13.07
N TYR A 266 33.89 -21.91 13.66
CA TYR A 266 33.75 -20.45 13.61
C TYR A 266 33.51 -19.91 12.18
N GLY A 267 34.07 -20.58 11.16
CA GLY A 267 33.87 -20.23 9.74
C GLY A 267 32.48 -20.55 9.17
N ASN A 268 31.64 -21.32 9.87
CA ASN A 268 30.29 -21.68 9.44
C ASN A 268 29.19 -20.92 10.20
N THR A 269 29.52 -20.19 11.26
CA THR A 269 28.56 -19.37 12.03
C THR A 269 27.86 -18.31 11.17
N GLU A 270 28.57 -17.71 10.21
CA GLU A 270 28.00 -16.76 9.24
C GLU A 270 27.03 -17.42 8.26
N ARG A 271 27.20 -18.70 7.92
CA ARG A 271 26.30 -19.40 6.98
C ARG A 271 24.96 -19.74 7.62
N THR A 272 24.97 -20.10 8.90
CA THR A 272 23.75 -20.44 9.64
C THR A 272 22.88 -19.21 9.87
N SER A 273 23.48 -18.06 10.23
CA SER A 273 22.76 -16.80 10.48
C SER A 273 22.13 -16.18 9.23
N VAL A 274 22.64 -16.52 8.04
CA VAL A 274 22.19 -16.00 6.75
C VAL A 274 21.08 -16.85 6.11
N SER A 275 20.85 -18.06 6.63
CA SER A 275 19.90 -19.02 6.06
C SER A 275 18.43 -18.57 6.09
N MET A 276 18.06 -17.73 7.06
CA MET A 276 16.74 -17.12 7.22
C MET A 276 16.72 -15.63 6.83
N SER A 277 17.86 -15.04 6.45
CA SER A 277 17.94 -13.60 6.22
C SER A 277 17.54 -13.20 4.80
N THR A 278 16.99 -11.99 4.67
CA THR A 278 16.80 -11.30 3.39
C THR A 278 17.01 -9.80 3.61
N PRO A 279 18.25 -9.29 3.42
CA PRO A 279 18.54 -7.87 3.61
C PRO A 279 17.73 -6.97 2.66
N GLY A 280 17.35 -7.50 1.50
CA GLY A 280 16.51 -6.78 0.54
C GLY A 280 16.53 -7.49 -0.80
N ALA A 281 15.50 -8.29 -1.07
CA ALA A 281 15.32 -8.99 -2.33
C ALA A 281 14.03 -8.52 -3.00
N ILE A 282 14.04 -8.48 -4.34
CA ILE A 282 12.85 -8.19 -5.12
C ILE A 282 12.17 -9.53 -5.39
N ILE A 283 10.91 -9.66 -5.00
CA ILE A 283 10.11 -10.87 -5.22
C ILE A 283 8.88 -10.49 -6.03
N LYS A 284 8.57 -11.27 -7.06
CA LYS A 284 7.33 -11.10 -7.79
C LYS A 284 6.17 -11.63 -6.95
N THR A 285 5.19 -10.77 -6.71
CA THR A 285 4.00 -10.99 -5.91
C THR A 285 2.78 -10.87 -6.82
N HIS A 286 1.95 -11.90 -6.86
CA HIS A 286 0.70 -11.86 -7.63
C HIS A 286 -0.33 -11.00 -6.91
N LEU A 287 -1.06 -10.19 -7.67
CA LEU A 287 -2.13 -9.35 -7.16
C LEU A 287 -3.52 -9.84 -7.60
N ASP A 288 -4.43 -10.03 -6.65
CA ASP A 288 -5.86 -10.09 -6.92
C ASP A 288 -6.36 -8.70 -7.29
N THR A 289 -6.35 -8.43 -8.60
CA THR A 289 -6.75 -7.11 -9.09
C THR A 289 -8.23 -6.81 -8.82
N SER A 290 -9.09 -7.79 -8.50
CA SER A 290 -10.50 -7.50 -8.20
C SER A 290 -10.68 -6.73 -6.89
N HIS A 291 -9.70 -6.79 -5.99
CA HIS A 291 -9.72 -6.11 -4.70
C HIS A 291 -9.22 -4.64 -4.82
N PRO A 292 -9.87 -3.65 -4.17
CA PRO A 292 -9.47 -2.23 -4.27
C PRO A 292 -8.01 -1.92 -3.87
N LEU A 293 -7.45 -2.70 -2.95
CA LEU A 293 -6.04 -2.62 -2.56
C LEU A 293 -5.08 -2.78 -3.77
N ALA A 294 -5.49 -3.44 -4.85
CA ALA A 294 -4.71 -3.64 -6.08
C ALA A 294 -5.03 -2.64 -7.20
N ASN A 295 -5.88 -1.62 -6.96
CA ASN A 295 -6.20 -0.61 -7.98
C ASN A 295 -4.93 0.08 -8.50
N GLY A 296 -4.81 0.22 -9.82
CA GLY A 296 -3.69 0.91 -10.48
C GLY A 296 -2.35 0.15 -10.53
N LEU A 297 -2.22 -1.02 -9.89
CA LEU A 297 -0.93 -1.74 -9.80
C LEU A 297 -0.71 -2.78 -10.90
N GLY A 298 -1.78 -3.34 -11.47
CA GLY A 298 -1.70 -4.45 -12.43
C GLY A 298 -1.77 -5.82 -11.74
N THR A 299 -1.43 -6.88 -12.49
CA THR A 299 -1.55 -8.28 -12.01
C THR A 299 -0.37 -8.75 -11.18
N ASP A 300 0.79 -8.13 -11.36
CA ASP A 300 2.01 -8.46 -10.64
C ASP A 300 2.55 -7.20 -9.97
N TYR A 301 2.99 -7.35 -8.73
CA TYR A 301 3.71 -6.36 -7.95
C TYR A 301 5.08 -6.92 -7.61
N PHE A 302 6.12 -6.09 -7.61
CA PHE A 302 7.45 -6.54 -7.22
C PHE A 302 7.75 -6.08 -5.80
N SER A 303 7.52 -6.94 -4.80
CA SER A 303 7.77 -6.59 -3.40
C SER A 303 9.26 -6.51 -3.10
N LEU A 304 9.64 -5.50 -2.32
CA LEU A 304 10.98 -5.40 -1.76
C LEU A 304 10.96 -6.05 -0.37
N LYS A 305 11.39 -7.31 -0.30
CA LYS A 305 11.38 -8.09 0.93
C LYS A 305 12.65 -7.88 1.74
N THR A 306 12.50 -7.26 2.90
CA THR A 306 13.57 -6.92 3.86
C THR A 306 13.42 -7.63 5.21
N ASN A 307 12.52 -8.62 5.28
CA ASN A 307 12.16 -9.37 6.48
C ASN A 307 11.95 -10.85 6.13
N ASP A 308 11.96 -11.71 7.14
CA ASP A 308 11.78 -13.16 7.00
C ASP A 308 10.32 -13.63 7.11
N PHE A 309 9.34 -12.72 7.04
CA PHE A 309 7.93 -13.10 7.20
C PHE A 309 7.46 -14.01 6.07
N HIS A 310 6.78 -15.07 6.46
CA HIS A 310 6.30 -16.13 5.58
C HIS A 310 4.91 -16.60 6.06
N GLN A 311 4.01 -15.64 6.30
CA GLN A 311 2.65 -15.91 6.75
C GLN A 311 1.91 -16.73 5.69
N PRO A 312 1.38 -17.93 6.01
CA PRO A 312 0.51 -18.66 5.08
C PRO A 312 -0.70 -17.83 4.68
N TYR A 313 -1.31 -18.18 3.55
CA TYR A 313 -2.56 -17.57 3.12
C TYR A 313 -3.58 -17.47 4.26
N LEU A 314 -4.23 -16.30 4.35
CA LEU A 314 -5.33 -16.08 5.26
C LEU A 314 -6.46 -17.05 4.90
N GLU A 315 -6.82 -17.95 5.81
CA GLU A 315 -7.95 -18.88 5.61
C GLU A 315 -9.28 -18.12 5.53
N LYS A 316 -9.38 -17.02 6.28
CA LYS A 316 -10.58 -16.18 6.36
C LYS A 316 -10.18 -14.72 6.15
N GLY A 317 -10.04 -14.32 4.90
CA GLY A 317 -9.69 -12.97 4.47
C GLY A 317 -9.38 -12.94 2.98
N TRP A 318 -8.89 -11.82 2.50
CA TRP A 318 -8.43 -11.63 1.13
C TRP A 318 -6.91 -11.68 1.09
N ASN A 319 -6.36 -12.61 0.30
CA ASN A 319 -4.94 -12.67 -0.02
C ASN A 319 -4.72 -11.81 -1.27
N VAL A 320 -4.64 -10.49 -1.08
CA VAL A 320 -4.59 -9.55 -2.21
C VAL A 320 -3.25 -9.61 -2.91
N GLY A 321 -2.15 -9.61 -2.15
CA GLY A 321 -0.81 -9.82 -2.67
C GLY A 321 -0.25 -11.11 -2.10
N TYR A 322 0.16 -12.05 -2.95
CA TYR A 322 0.59 -13.38 -2.51
C TYR A 322 1.68 -13.98 -3.40
N LEU A 323 2.42 -14.93 -2.82
CA LEU A 323 3.44 -15.73 -3.49
C LEU A 323 2.86 -17.10 -3.84
N GLY A 324 3.03 -17.53 -5.09
CA GLY A 324 2.66 -18.87 -5.55
C GLY A 324 3.70 -19.93 -5.16
N GLU A 325 3.63 -21.11 -5.79
CA GLU A 325 4.63 -22.16 -5.59
C GLU A 325 6.01 -21.77 -6.17
N ASP A 326 6.02 -21.18 -7.36
CA ASP A 326 7.24 -20.75 -8.04
C ASP A 326 7.65 -19.34 -7.59
N ILE A 327 8.76 -19.25 -6.85
CA ILE A 327 9.29 -17.97 -6.34
C ILE A 327 10.23 -17.34 -7.37
N GLU A 328 9.72 -16.35 -8.11
CA GLU A 328 10.53 -15.47 -8.95
C GLU A 328 11.16 -14.34 -8.11
N LYS A 329 12.50 -14.32 -8.02
CA LYS A 329 13.24 -13.32 -7.23
C LYS A 329 14.47 -12.75 -7.91
N LYS A 330 14.89 -11.56 -7.45
CA LYS A 330 16.19 -10.95 -7.68
C LYS A 330 16.81 -10.56 -6.34
N GLY A 331 18.10 -10.80 -6.18
CA GLY A 331 18.79 -10.60 -4.90
C GLY A 331 18.86 -11.87 -4.05
N PHE A 332 19.43 -11.69 -2.87
CA PHE A 332 19.71 -12.74 -1.91
C PHE A 332 18.49 -13.00 -1.02
N ILE A 333 18.10 -14.26 -0.93
CA ILE A 333 17.16 -14.76 0.06
C ILE A 333 17.80 -16.03 0.61
N GLY A 334 17.91 -16.13 1.93
CA GLY A 334 18.44 -17.31 2.60
C GLY A 334 17.74 -18.59 2.17
N SER A 335 18.47 -19.70 2.13
CA SER A 335 17.97 -20.96 1.59
C SER A 335 16.79 -21.55 2.37
N GLU A 336 16.76 -21.37 3.69
CA GLU A 336 15.66 -21.85 4.53
C GLU A 336 14.44 -20.95 4.41
N LEU A 337 14.63 -19.63 4.37
CA LEU A 337 13.53 -18.71 4.09
C LEU A 337 12.92 -18.99 2.72
N LEU A 338 13.73 -19.17 1.68
CA LEU A 338 13.25 -19.44 0.32
C LEU A 338 12.35 -20.69 0.24
N LYS A 339 12.61 -21.72 1.04
CA LYS A 339 11.76 -22.93 1.12
C LYS A 339 10.42 -22.67 1.80
N LYS A 340 10.31 -21.62 2.63
CA LYS A 340 9.11 -21.26 3.40
C LYS A 340 8.21 -20.22 2.71
N LEU A 341 8.73 -19.49 1.72
CA LEU A 341 7.98 -18.46 0.98
C LEU A 341 6.84 -18.97 0.09
N PRO A 342 6.86 -20.19 -0.50
CA PRO A 342 5.74 -20.68 -1.30
C PRO A 342 4.42 -20.65 -0.54
N ASN A 343 3.35 -20.24 -1.23
CA ASN A 343 1.99 -20.18 -0.69
C ASN A 343 1.81 -19.25 0.54
N THR A 344 2.50 -18.10 0.52
CA THR A 344 2.42 -17.08 1.58
C THR A 344 1.78 -15.79 1.11
N VAL A 345 1.13 -15.08 2.04
CA VAL A 345 0.54 -13.76 1.79
C VAL A 345 1.55 -12.66 2.10
N VAL A 346 1.60 -11.66 1.23
CA VAL A 346 2.43 -10.45 1.35
C VAL A 346 1.57 -9.24 1.73
N PHE A 347 0.37 -9.15 1.13
CA PHE A 347 -0.64 -8.13 1.43
C PHE A 347 -1.98 -8.80 1.67
N GLY A 348 -2.45 -8.77 2.91
CA GLY A 348 -3.68 -9.42 3.34
C GLY A 348 -4.72 -8.43 3.81
N VAL A 349 -6.01 -8.74 3.62
CA VAL A 349 -7.11 -7.95 4.18
C VAL A 349 -8.06 -8.86 4.95
N LYS A 350 -8.34 -8.50 6.19
CA LYS A 350 -9.31 -9.16 7.05
C LYS A 350 -10.51 -8.24 7.28
N ASP A 351 -11.63 -8.59 6.67
CA ASP A 351 -12.89 -7.90 6.96
C ASP A 351 -13.34 -8.19 8.40
N LYS A 352 -13.77 -7.14 9.09
CA LYS A 352 -14.44 -7.21 10.40
C LYS A 352 -15.71 -6.36 10.33
N ASN A 353 -16.82 -7.02 10.01
CA ASN A 353 -18.12 -6.39 9.82
C ASN A 353 -18.09 -5.25 8.78
N GLN A 354 -18.14 -3.99 9.21
CA GLN A 354 -18.13 -2.83 8.31
C GLN A 354 -16.72 -2.26 8.06
N GLY A 355 -15.73 -2.68 8.85
CA GLY A 355 -14.35 -2.24 8.73
C GLY A 355 -13.42 -3.36 8.28
N ALA A 356 -12.13 -3.05 8.24
CA ALA A 356 -11.12 -3.98 7.78
C ALA A 356 -9.78 -3.76 8.45
N VAL A 357 -9.01 -4.84 8.55
CA VAL A 357 -7.59 -4.83 8.89
C VAL A 357 -6.80 -5.13 7.63
N VAL A 358 -5.85 -4.27 7.28
CA VAL A 358 -4.93 -4.44 6.16
C VAL A 358 -3.56 -4.81 6.74
N TYR A 359 -3.08 -6.01 6.41
CA TYR A 359 -1.76 -6.51 6.77
C TYR A 359 -0.79 -6.29 5.61
N LEU A 360 0.25 -5.50 5.85
CA LEU A 360 1.34 -5.23 4.93
C LEU A 360 2.61 -5.88 5.52
N PHE A 361 2.83 -7.16 5.21
CA PHE A 361 3.95 -7.92 5.78
C PHE A 361 5.29 -7.35 5.30
N ASP A 362 5.40 -7.04 4.01
CA ASP A 362 6.50 -6.22 3.50
C ASP A 362 6.10 -4.74 3.57
N ASP A 363 7.00 -3.87 4.04
CA ASP A 363 6.76 -2.42 4.13
C ASP A 363 6.81 -1.79 2.72
N PRO A 364 5.67 -1.35 2.15
CA PRO A 364 5.65 -0.82 0.79
C PRO A 364 6.23 0.59 0.72
N LEU A 365 6.47 1.26 1.85
CA LEU A 365 7.05 2.60 1.93
C LEU A 365 8.53 2.59 2.30
N PHE A 366 9.18 1.41 2.35
CA PHE A 366 10.58 1.28 2.70
C PHE A 366 11.46 2.32 2.00
N ARG A 367 12.06 3.23 2.80
CA ARG A 367 12.93 4.34 2.36
C ARG A 367 12.31 5.33 1.37
N GLY A 368 11.01 5.25 1.11
CA GLY A 368 10.29 6.18 0.23
C GLY A 368 10.71 6.14 -1.25
N PHE A 369 11.49 5.16 -1.71
CA PHE A 369 11.91 5.06 -3.13
C PHE A 369 11.14 4.01 -3.94
N TRP A 370 10.36 3.14 -3.29
CA TRP A 370 9.56 2.12 -3.95
C TRP A 370 8.19 2.67 -4.38
N TYR A 371 8.15 3.37 -5.52
CA TYR A 371 6.99 4.15 -5.96
C TYR A 371 5.70 3.33 -6.14
N GLN A 372 5.78 2.10 -6.66
CA GLN A 372 4.59 1.24 -6.73
C GLN A 372 4.02 0.90 -5.34
N GLY A 373 4.87 0.81 -4.32
CA GLY A 373 4.43 0.57 -2.94
C GLY A 373 3.68 1.75 -2.34
N LYS A 374 4.01 2.97 -2.76
CA LYS A 374 3.25 4.17 -2.38
C LYS A 374 1.82 4.14 -2.90
N LEU A 375 1.59 3.66 -4.12
CA LEU A 375 0.24 3.50 -4.65
C LEU A 375 -0.54 2.39 -3.91
N LEU A 376 0.11 1.27 -3.58
CA LEU A 376 -0.47 0.22 -2.73
C LEU A 376 -0.89 0.78 -1.36
N PHE A 377 0.00 1.52 -0.69
CA PHE A 377 -0.31 2.15 0.60
C PHE A 377 -1.43 3.20 0.47
N SER A 378 -1.47 3.95 -0.63
CA SER A 378 -2.58 4.87 -0.93
C SER A 378 -3.91 4.13 -1.06
N ASN A 379 -3.91 2.96 -1.73
CA ASN A 379 -5.10 2.13 -1.82
C ASN A 379 -5.54 1.67 -0.44
N ALA A 380 -4.62 1.16 0.39
CA ALA A 380 -4.90 0.79 1.77
C ALA A 380 -5.50 1.95 2.57
N LEU A 381 -5.06 3.18 2.34
CA LEU A 381 -5.58 4.35 3.02
C LEU A 381 -7.01 4.71 2.57
N PHE A 382 -7.24 4.86 1.26
CA PHE A 382 -8.47 5.44 0.72
C PHE A 382 -9.61 4.45 0.42
N PHE A 383 -9.28 3.19 0.14
CA PHE A 383 -10.24 2.14 -0.22
C PHE A 383 -10.16 1.04 0.83
#